data_AF-A0A7L5EHD6-F1
#
_entry.id   AF-A0A7L5EHD6-F1
#
_cell.length_a   1.000
_cell.length_b   1.000
_cell.length_c   1.000
_cell.angle_alpha   90.00
_cell.angle_beta   90.00
_cell.angle_gamma   90.00
#
_symmetry.space_group_name_H-M   'P 1'
#
loop_
_entity.id
_entity.type
_entity.pdbx_description
1 polymer ?
#
loop_
_entity_poly.entity_id
_entity_poly.type
_entity_poly.pdbx_seq_one_letter_code
_entity_poly.pdbx_strand_id
1 'polypeptide(L)' 'METMIFKTPCQTEREARDLAIYNEYNALISVEGQSKTLVTEHLMKKYNIHSAGTIYLIRRRVEKKLKSQEANNGK' A
#
# COMPACT_ATOMS: atom_id res chain seq x y z
N MET A 1 -25.00 11.05 -5.67
CA MET A 1 -24.94 9.79 -6.44
C MET A 1 -23.56 9.20 -6.18
N GLU A 2 -23.47 8.02 -5.58
CA GLU A 2 -22.20 7.30 -5.51
C GLU A 2 -21.73 6.97 -6.93
N THR A 3 -20.54 7.44 -7.29
CA THR A 3 -19.95 7.16 -8.59
C THR A 3 -19.40 5.74 -8.58
N MET A 4 -20.09 4.81 -9.25
CA MET A 4 -19.66 3.42 -9.35
C MET A 4 -18.48 3.30 -10.33
N ILE A 5 -17.28 2.99 -9.82
CA ILE A 5 -16.08 2.78 -10.63
C ILE A 5 -15.90 1.29 -10.88
N PHE A 6 -16.14 0.84 -12.11
CA PHE A 6 -15.83 -0.52 -12.54
C PHE A 6 -14.31 -0.71 -12.70
N LYS A 7 -13.80 -1.85 -12.26
CA LYS A 7 -12.37 -2.18 -12.31
C LYS A 7 -12.12 -3.43 -13.12
N THR A 8 -11.04 -3.42 -13.88
CA THR A 8 -10.56 -4.63 -14.56
C THR A 8 -9.93 -5.60 -13.55
N PRO A 9 -9.86 -6.91 -13.84
CA PRO A 9 -9.20 -7.88 -12.97
C PRO A 9 -7.77 -7.46 -12.57
N CYS A 10 -6.97 -7.01 -13.54
CA CYS A 10 -5.60 -6.52 -13.30
C CYS A 10 -5.55 -5.31 -12.35
N GLN A 11 -6.53 -4.40 -12.42
CA GLN A 11 -6.61 -3.27 -11.48
C GLN A 11 -6.92 -3.76 -10.06
N THR A 12 -7.84 -4.70 -9.91
CA THR A 12 -8.20 -5.30 -8.62
C THR A 12 -7.01 -6.04 -8.00
N GLU A 13 -6.31 -6.87 -8.79
CA GLU A 13 -5.10 -7.58 -8.36
C GLU A 13 -3.99 -6.63 -7.93
N ARG A 14 -3.76 -5.56 -8.71
CA ARG A 14 -2.78 -4.52 -8.37
C ARG A 14 -3.13 -3.85 -7.05
N GLU A 15 -4.39 -3.46 -6.85
CA GLU A 15 -4.83 -2.81 -5.61
C GLU A 15 -4.71 -3.74 -4.40
N ALA A 16 -5.04 -5.02 -4.56
CA ALA A 16 -4.88 -6.02 -3.51
C ALA A 16 -3.40 -6.17 -3.12
N ARG A 17 -2.50 -6.27 -4.11
CA ARG A 17 -1.05 -6.32 -3.87
C ARG A 17 -0.53 -5.05 -3.20
N ASP A 18 -0.95 -3.88 -3.69
CA ASP A 18 -0.54 -2.59 -3.13
C ASP A 18 -0.98 -2.47 -1.66
N LEU A 19 -2.20 -2.90 -1.34
CA LEU A 19 -2.74 -2.92 0.03
C LEU A 19 -1.96 -3.90 0.93
N ALA A 20 -1.64 -5.10 0.43
CA ALA A 20 -0.85 -6.08 1.17
C ALA A 20 0.54 -5.52 1.54
N ILE A 21 1.24 -4.90 0.59
CA ILE A 21 2.54 -4.25 0.82
C ILE A 21 2.43 -3.12 1.86
N TYR A 22 1.39 -2.29 1.77
CA TYR A 22 1.16 -1.21 2.72
C TYR A 22 0.93 -1.71 4.15
N ASN A 23 0.04 -2.70 4.31
CA ASN A 23 -0.29 -3.28 5.60
C ASN A 23 0.93 -3.96 6.22
N GLU A 24 1.65 -4.76 5.44
CA GLU A 24 2.84 -5.46 5.91
C GLU A 24 3.96 -4.50 6.30
N TYR A 25 4.20 -3.44 5.51
CA TYR A 25 5.15 -2.39 5.90
C TYR A 25 4.79 -1.79 7.26
N ASN A 26 3.52 -1.40 7.45
CA ASN A 26 3.09 -0.74 8.69
C ASN A 26 3.19 -1.68 9.90
N ALA A 27 2.87 -2.96 9.73
CA ALA A 27 3.03 -3.96 10.78
C ALA A 27 4.51 -4.20 11.15
N LEU A 28 5.41 -4.19 10.16
CA LEU A 28 6.84 -4.36 10.42
C LEU A 28 7.43 -3.13 11.11
N ILE A 29 7.09 -1.91 10.66
CA ILE A 29 7.66 -0.69 11.23
C ILE A 29 7.08 -0.30 12.60
N SER A 30 5.98 -0.92 13.05
CA SER A 30 5.43 -0.69 14.39
C SER A 30 6.26 -1.35 15.50
N VAL A 31 7.21 -2.22 15.15
CA VAL A 31 8.13 -2.84 16.11
C VAL A 31 9.22 -1.84 16.50
N GLU A 32 9.41 -1.64 17.81
CA GLU A 32 10.44 -0.74 18.33
C GLU A 32 11.84 -1.19 17.92
N GLY A 33 12.69 -0.25 17.48
CA GLY A 33 14.04 -0.54 16.97
C GLY A 33 14.09 -1.06 15.53
N GLN A 34 12.96 -1.23 14.84
CA GLN A 34 12.95 -1.73 13.47
C GLN A 34 13.57 -0.74 12.45
N SER A 35 14.50 -1.24 11.63
CA SER A 35 15.07 -0.47 10.53
C SER A 35 14.11 -0.36 9.34
N LYS A 36 13.72 0.87 9.00
CA LYS A 36 12.91 1.17 7.81
C LYS A 36 13.58 0.73 6.50
N THR A 37 14.91 0.80 6.45
CA THR A 37 15.70 0.37 5.27
C THR A 37 15.58 -1.13 5.07
N LEU A 38 15.84 -1.92 6.12
CA LEU A 38 15.76 -3.39 6.03
C LEU A 38 14.35 -3.89 5.79
N VAL A 39 13.32 -3.23 6.35
CA VAL A 39 11.92 -3.52 6.02
C VAL A 39 11.65 -3.30 4.53
N THR A 40 12.15 -2.19 3.98
CA THR A 40 11.96 -1.88 2.56
C THR A 40 12.65 -2.92 1.67
N GLU A 41 13.89 -3.31 1.98
CA GLU A 41 14.62 -4.36 1.27
C GLU A 41 13.92 -5.73 1.37
N HIS A 42 13.39 -6.06 2.55
CA HIS A 42 12.63 -7.27 2.78
C HIS A 42 11.39 -7.32 1.86
N LEU A 43 10.60 -6.24 1.83
CA LEU A 43 9.41 -6.14 0.98
C LEU A 43 9.77 -6.14 -0.52
N MET A 44 10.86 -5.47 -0.89
CA MET A 44 11.39 -5.53 -2.25
C MET A 44 11.67 -6.96 -2.68
N LYS A 45 12.36 -7.75 -1.84
CA LYS A 45 12.63 -9.16 -2.12
C LYS A 45 11.35 -9.99 -2.17
N LYS A 46 10.46 -9.84 -1.18
CA LYS A 46 9.23 -10.64 -1.05
C LYS A 46 8.26 -10.44 -2.23
N TYR A 47 8.10 -9.20 -2.68
CA TYR A 47 7.15 -8.84 -3.73
C TYR A 47 7.81 -8.73 -5.13
N ASN A 48 9.08 -9.10 -5.25
CA ASN A 48 9.87 -8.99 -6.47
C ASN A 48 9.86 -7.56 -7.06
N ILE A 49 10.16 -6.57 -6.21
CA ILE A 49 10.22 -5.15 -6.55
C ILE A 49 11.69 -4.71 -6.48
N HIS A 50 12.20 -4.13 -7.56
CA HIS A 50 13.62 -3.78 -7.68
C HIS A 50 13.96 -2.33 -7.27
N SER A 51 13.00 -1.57 -6.73
CA SER A 51 13.23 -0.19 -6.30
C SER A 51 12.50 0.16 -5.01
N ALA A 52 13.23 0.75 -4.06
CA ALA A 52 12.65 1.33 -2.85
C ALA A 52 11.64 2.45 -3.18
N GLY A 53 11.87 3.20 -4.26
CA GLY A 53 10.94 4.22 -4.74
C GLY A 53 9.57 3.64 -5.12
N THR A 54 9.54 2.42 -5.67
CA THR A 54 8.28 1.73 -5.98
C THR A 54 7.51 1.37 -4.71
N ILE A 55 8.17 0.88 -3.65
CA ILE A 55 7.55 0.64 -2.34
C ILE A 55 6.96 1.94 -1.77
N TYR A 56 7.71 3.04 -1.84
CA TYR A 56 7.22 4.36 -1.42
C TYR A 56 5.96 4.80 -2.19
N LEU A 57 5.97 4.68 -3.52
CA LEU A 57 4.83 5.07 -4.36
C LEU A 57 3.60 4.18 -4.11
N ILE A 58 3.79 2.88 -3.87
CA ILE A 58 2.72 1.96 -3.46
C ILE A 58 2.09 2.45 -2.16
N ARG A 59 2.90 2.69 -1.13
CA ARG A 59 2.42 3.19 0.17
C ARG A 59 1.62 4.48 0.04
N ARG A 60 2.14 5.46 -0.72
CA ARG A 60 1.47 6.75 -0.95
C ARG A 60 0.13 6.61 -1.68
N ARG A 61 0.04 5.68 -2.65
CA ARG A 61 -1.21 5.41 -3.38
C ARG A 61 -2.28 4.82 -2.46
N VAL A 62 -1.91 3.86 -1.62
CA VAL A 62 -2.84 3.25 -0.65
C VAL A 62 -3.27 4.26 0.41
N GLU A 63 -2.34 5.03 0.98
CA GLU A 63 -2.64 6.06 1.96
C GLU A 63 -3.62 7.11 1.41
N LYS A 64 -3.42 7.56 0.16
CA LYS A 64 -4.34 8.49 -0.50
C LYS A 64 -5.74 7.89 -0.64
N LYS A 65 -5.83 6.61 -1.03
CA LYS A 65 -7.10 5.90 -1.18
C LYS A 65 -7.84 5.79 0.16
N LEU A 66 -7.16 5.40 1.23
CA LEU A 66 -7.74 5.29 2.57
C LEU A 66 -8.26 6.64 3.07
N LYS A 67 -7.47 7.72 2.94
CA LYS A 67 -7.92 9.07 3.32
C LYS A 67 -9.15 9.53 2.54
N SER A 68 -9.23 9.21 1.25
CA SER A 68 -10.42 9.51 0.45
C SER A 68 -11.64 8.71 0.87
N GLN A 69 -11.46 7.47 1.34
CA GLN A 69 -12.56 6.66 1.89
C GLN A 69 -13.02 7.19 3.25
N GLU A 70 -12.11 7.53 4.15
CA GLU A 70 -12.43 8.13 5.45
C GLU A 70 -13.21 9.44 5.30
N ALA A 71 -12.79 10.32 4.39
CA ALA A 71 -13.46 11.59 4.12
C ALA A 71 -14.87 11.42 3.51
N ASN A 72 -15.15 10.28 2.86
CA ASN A 72 -16.46 9.95 2.31
C ASN A 72 -17.36 9.23 3.32
N ASN A 73 -16.80 8.44 4.23
CA ASN A 73 -17.54 7.70 5.25
C ASN A 73 -17.86 8.54 6.51
N GLY A 74 -17.20 9.68 6.71
CA GLY A 74 -17.45 10.62 7.80
C GLY A 74 -18.48 11.71 7.49
N LYS A 75 -19.30 11.54 6.44
CA LYS A 75 -20.37 12.45 6.04
C LYS A 75 -21.74 11.82 6.17
#